data_AF-A0A1L9SXN2-F1
#
_entry.id   AF-A0A1L9SXN2-F1
#
_cell.length_a   1.000
_cell.length_b   1.000
_cell.length_c   1.000
_cell.angle_alpha   90.00
_cell.angle_beta   90.00
_cell.angle_gamma   90.00
#
_symmetry.space_group_name_H-M   'P 1'
#
loop_
_entity.id
_entity.type
_entity.pdbx_description
1 polymer ?
#
loop_
_entity_poly.entity_id
_entity_poly.type
_entity_poly.pdbx_seq_one_letter_code
_entity_poly.pdbx_strand_id
1 'polypeptide(L)'
;MAHRGTKVSFQPLLPATKFIPVNDQQASHQKRKRQTVACAPCQTKRTKCSGSSPCVSCTKTGSRCYYEPNKDKRRKEALKDAQQTKKALIK
;
A
#
# COMPACT_ATOMS: atom_id res chain seq x y z
N MET A 1 35.21 -24.46 -6.50
CA MET A 1 33.94 -23.72 -6.34
C MET A 1 34.27 -22.38 -5.69
N ALA A 2 34.16 -21.26 -6.42
CA ALA A 2 34.57 -19.95 -5.92
C ALA A 2 33.37 -19.20 -5.31
N HIS A 3 33.37 -19.01 -4.00
CA HIS A 3 32.37 -18.18 -3.32
C HIS A 3 32.73 -16.70 -3.54
N ARG A 4 32.02 -16.03 -4.46
CA ARG A 4 32.08 -14.56 -4.60
C ARG A 4 31.39 -13.93 -3.40
N GLY A 5 32.17 -13.62 -2.36
CA GLY A 5 31.72 -12.83 -1.22
C GLY A 5 31.35 -11.42 -1.68
N THR A 6 30.07 -11.15 -1.89
CA THR A 6 29.57 -9.80 -2.16
C THR A 6 29.61 -9.05 -0.85
N LYS A 7 30.61 -8.17 -0.65
CA LYS A 7 30.66 -7.28 0.52
C LYS A 7 29.46 -6.34 0.43
N VAL A 8 28.42 -6.61 1.22
CA VAL A 8 27.30 -5.69 1.40
C VAL A 8 27.83 -4.51 2.22
N SER A 9 28.16 -3.41 1.56
CA SER A 9 28.47 -2.16 2.24
C SER A 9 27.17 -1.56 2.77
N PHE A 10 26.99 -1.57 4.09
CA PHE A 10 25.91 -0.85 4.74
C PHE A 10 26.14 0.65 4.54
N GLN A 11 25.41 1.26 3.60
CA GLN A 11 25.46 2.69 3.41
C GLN A 11 24.69 3.35 4.58
N PRO A 12 25.32 4.25 5.34
CA PRO A 12 24.65 4.91 6.46
C PRO A 12 23.52 5.81 5.95
N LEU A 13 22.39 5.81 6.67
CA LEU A 13 21.28 6.72 6.38
C LEU A 13 21.75 8.17 6.55
N LEU A 14 21.45 9.01 5.55
CA LEU A 14 21.68 10.46 5.67
C LEU A 14 20.77 11.04 6.77
N PRO A 15 21.23 12.06 7.52
CA PRO A 15 20.39 12.74 8.50
C PRO A 15 19.18 13.37 7.81
N ALA A 16 18.02 13.33 8.48
CA ALA A 16 16.79 13.91 7.97
C ALA A 16 16.98 15.42 7.76
N THR A 17 16.88 15.87 6.51
CA THR A 17 16.78 17.30 6.23
C THR A 17 15.47 17.81 6.80
N LYS A 18 15.48 19.01 7.38
CA LYS A 18 14.28 19.63 7.94
C LYS A 18 13.24 19.73 6.82
N PHE A 19 12.16 18.96 6.92
CA PHE A 19 11.04 19.04 5.98
C PHE A 19 10.44 20.45 6.08
N ILE A 20 10.55 21.22 5.00
CA ILE A 20 9.77 22.44 4.82
C ILE A 20 8.41 21.99 4.29
N PRO A 21 7.31 22.14 5.04
CA PRO A 21 5.99 21.83 4.52
C PRO A 21 5.66 22.84 3.42
N VAL A 22 5.76 22.41 2.17
CA VAL A 22 5.22 23.16 1.03
C VAL A 22 3.70 23.15 1.18
N ASN A 23 3.17 24.32 1.49
CA ASN A 23 1.75 24.55 1.79
C ASN A 23 0.95 24.58 0.47
N ASP A 24 0.65 23.40 -0.09
CA ASP A 24 -0.26 23.25 -1.23
C ASP A 24 -1.72 23.40 -0.75
N GLN A 25 -2.09 24.64 -0.41
CA GLN A 25 -3.44 25.02 -0.01
C GLN A 25 -4.30 25.26 -1.26
N GLN A 26 -4.68 24.20 -1.98
CA GLN A 26 -5.80 24.29 -2.94
C GLN A 26 -6.28 22.91 -3.41
N ALA A 27 -6.74 22.10 -2.46
CA ALA A 27 -7.80 21.14 -2.73
C ALA A 27 -8.50 20.88 -1.40
N SER A 28 -9.83 20.90 -1.38
CA SER A 28 -10.66 20.53 -0.22
C SER A 28 -10.16 19.23 0.43
N HIS A 29 -9.34 19.33 1.48
CA HIS A 29 -8.62 18.22 2.09
C HIS A 29 -9.54 17.48 3.08
N GLN A 30 -10.53 16.75 2.56
CA GLN A 30 -10.82 15.47 3.21
C GLN A 30 -9.54 14.65 3.07
N LYS A 31 -8.82 14.45 4.19
CA LYS A 31 -7.59 13.62 4.26
C LYS A 31 -7.80 12.41 3.35
N ARG A 32 -7.14 12.39 2.19
CA ARG A 32 -7.32 11.30 1.23
C ARG A 32 -6.94 10.03 1.96
N LYS A 33 -7.93 9.16 2.22
CA LYS A 33 -7.67 7.87 2.87
C LYS A 33 -6.60 7.18 2.04
N ARG A 34 -5.46 6.87 2.66
CA ARG A 34 -4.41 6.10 1.98
C ARG A 34 -5.02 4.76 1.60
N GLN A 35 -5.30 4.59 0.32
CA GLN A 35 -5.83 3.35 -0.20
C GLN A 35 -4.69 2.34 -0.24
N THR A 36 -4.74 1.38 0.67
CA THR A 36 -3.71 0.35 0.84
C THR A 36 -3.79 -0.73 -0.23
N VAL A 37 -4.89 -0.76 -1.01
CA VAL A 37 -5.18 -1.79 -2.01
C VAL A 37 -5.64 -1.10 -3.29
N ALA A 38 -5.03 -1.46 -4.42
CA ALA A 38 -5.49 -1.04 -5.74
C ALA A 38 -6.77 -1.80 -6.12
N CYS A 39 -7.62 -1.24 -7.00
CA CYS A 39 -8.73 -2.00 -7.56
C CYS A 39 -8.21 -3.19 -8.39
N ALA A 40 -9.04 -4.23 -8.56
CA ALA A 40 -8.68 -5.45 -9.27
C ALA A 40 -8.08 -5.20 -10.68
N PRO A 41 -8.65 -4.36 -11.57
CA PRO A 41 -8.05 -4.12 -12.87
C PRO A 41 -6.69 -3.41 -12.78
N CYS A 42 -6.49 -2.49 -11.84
CA CYS A 42 -5.18 -1.86 -11.62
C CYS A 42 -4.15 -2.82 -11.04
N GLN A 43 -4.57 -3.77 -10.18
CA GLN A 43 -3.68 -4.83 -9.70
C GLN A 43 -3.22 -5.70 -10.87
N THR A 44 -4.15 -6.16 -11.73
CA THR A 44 -3.83 -6.98 -12.90
C THR A 44 -2.91 -6.25 -13.88
N LYS A 45 -3.19 -4.96 -14.14
CA LYS A 45 -2.39 -4.12 -15.04
C LYS A 45 -1.09 -3.60 -14.42
N ARG A 46 -0.89 -3.78 -13.10
CA ARG A 46 0.24 -3.22 -12.32
C ARG A 46 0.40 -1.70 -12.49
N THR A 47 -0.72 -0.97 -12.62
CA THR A 47 -0.73 0.49 -12.78
C THR A 47 -1.10 1.20 -11.48
N LYS A 48 -0.75 2.50 -11.40
CA LYS A 48 -1.10 3.35 -10.25
C LYS A 48 -2.62 3.47 -10.13
N CYS A 49 -3.16 2.96 -9.02
CA CYS A 49 -4.56 3.14 -8.67
C CYS A 49 -4.74 4.43 -7.88
N SER A 50 -5.71 5.27 -8.26
CA SER A 50 -6.07 6.48 -7.49
C SER A 50 -6.83 6.15 -6.21
N GLY A 51 -7.37 4.93 -6.09
CA GLY A 51 -8.11 4.51 -4.91
C GLY A 51 -9.53 5.10 -4.77
N SER A 52 -9.94 5.96 -5.71
CA SER A 52 -11.33 6.39 -5.88
C SER A 52 -12.16 5.24 -6.50
N SER A 53 -13.49 5.30 -6.36
CA SER A 53 -14.42 4.38 -7.02
C SER A 53 -15.41 5.18 -7.87
N PRO A 54 -15.30 5.16 -9.20
CA PRO A 54 -14.28 4.47 -10.00
C PRO A 54 -12.89 5.11 -9.88
N CYS A 55 -11.85 4.31 -10.14
CA CYS A 55 -10.48 4.81 -10.15
C CYS A 55 -10.20 5.66 -11.41
N VAL A 56 -9.27 6.62 -11.35
CA VAL A 56 -8.95 7.51 -12.50
C VAL A 56 -8.52 6.69 -13.72
N SER A 57 -7.67 5.68 -13.51
CA SER A 57 -7.24 4.78 -14.59
C SER A 57 -8.43 4.01 -15.18
N CYS A 58 -9.34 3.53 -14.34
CA CYS A 58 -10.51 2.76 -14.73
C CYS A 58 -11.50 3.58 -15.54
N THR A 59 -11.67 4.86 -15.14
CA THR A 59 -12.51 5.83 -15.83
C THR A 59 -11.97 6.11 -17.24
N LYS A 60 -10.64 6.30 -17.35
CA LYS A 60 -9.97 6.52 -18.65
C LYS A 60 -10.07 5.30 -19.58
N THR A 61 -9.97 4.09 -19.04
CA THR A 61 -10.00 2.86 -19.86
C THR A 61 -11.40 2.29 -20.06
N GLY A 62 -12.45 2.91 -19.51
CA GLY A 62 -13.83 2.38 -19.57
C GLY A 62 -14.01 1.00 -18.92
N SER A 63 -13.08 0.59 -18.05
CA SER A 63 -13.09 -0.76 -17.46
C SER A 63 -13.83 -0.79 -16.13
N ARG A 64 -14.53 -1.89 -15.84
CA ARG A 64 -15.23 -2.09 -14.56
C ARG A 64 -14.26 -1.95 -13.38
N CYS A 65 -14.46 -0.91 -12.56
CA CYS A 65 -13.69 -0.69 -11.34
C CYS A 65 -14.33 -1.44 -10.17
N TYR A 66 -13.62 -2.39 -9.58
CA TYR A 66 -14.08 -3.10 -8.38
C TYR A 66 -12.90 -3.44 -7.47
N TYR A 67 -13.18 -3.55 -6.18
CA TYR A 67 -12.20 -3.89 -5.15
C TYR A 67 -12.59 -5.22 -4.52
N GLU A 68 -11.62 -6.13 -4.38
CA GLU A 68 -11.82 -7.43 -3.74
C GLU A 68 -11.03 -7.46 -2.42
N PRO A 69 -11.66 -7.10 -1.28
CA PRO A 69 -10.97 -7.02 0.00
C PRO A 69 -10.42 -8.37 0.48
N ASN A 70 -11.00 -9.48 -0.01
CA ASN A 70 -10.63 -10.85 0.38
C ASN A 70 -9.37 -11.38 -0.32
N LYS A 71 -8.88 -10.72 -1.38
CA LYS A 71 -7.66 -11.14 -2.09
C LYS A 71 -6.38 -10.60 -1.47
N ASP A 72 -6.48 -9.66 -0.53
CA ASP A 72 -5.33 -9.16 0.23
C ASP A 72 -4.87 -10.22 1.24
N LYS A 73 -3.86 -11.02 0.85
CA LYS A 73 -3.26 -12.06 1.70
C LYS A 73 -2.76 -11.50 3.03
N ARG A 74 -2.13 -10.33 3.01
CA ARG A 74 -1.62 -9.66 4.22
C ARG A 74 -2.77 -9.33 5.17
N ARG A 75 -3.91 -8.85 4.65
CA ARG A 75 -5.10 -8.61 5.48
C ARG A 75 -5.66 -9.92 6.06
N LYS A 76 -5.69 -11.00 5.28
CA LYS A 76 -6.15 -12.32 5.74
C LYS A 76 -5.28 -12.87 6.88
N GLU A 77 -3.96 -12.73 6.76
CA GLU A 77 -3.00 -13.15 7.80
C GLU A 77 -3.17 -12.31 9.07
N ALA A 78 -3.21 -10.98 8.95
CA ALA A 78 -3.43 -10.10 10.10
C ALA A 78 -4.75 -10.40 10.85
N LEU A 79 -5.81 -10.78 10.14
CA LEU A 79 -7.07 -11.21 10.75
C LEU A 79 -6.93 -12.53 11.51
N LYS A 80 -6.15 -13.49 11.01
CA LYS A 80 -5.88 -14.75 11.72
C LYS A 80 -5.05 -14.51 12.98
N ASP A 81 -4.04 -13.66 12.90
CA ASP A 81 -3.19 -13.31 14.05
C ASP A 81 -4.01 -12.58 15.13
N ALA A 82 -4.87 -11.64 14.72
CA ALA A 82 -5.81 -10.97 15.62
C ALA A 82 -6.81 -11.95 16.27
N GLN A 83 -7.28 -12.95 15.52
CA GLN A 83 -8.14 -14.00 16.07
C GLN A 83 -7.39 -14.91 17.06
N GLN A 84 -6.14 -15.26 16.78
CA GLN A 84 -5.33 -16.12 17.64
C GLN A 84 -4.96 -15.42 18.95
N THR A 85 -4.55 -14.16 18.88
CA THR A 85 -4.28 -13.33 20.08
C THR A 85 -5.54 -13.18 20.94
N LYS A 86 -6.70 -12.90 20.34
CA LYS A 86 -7.97 -12.84 21.06
C LYS A 86 -8.33 -14.16 21.75
N LYS A 87 -8.09 -15.30 21.10
CA LYS A 87 -8.31 -16.63 21.70
C LYS A 87 -7.38 -16.91 22.88
N ALA A 88 -6.14 -16.45 22.81
CA ALA A 88 -5.16 -16.63 23.89
C ALA A 88 -5.49 -15.79 25.14
N LEU A 89 -6.16 -14.65 24.98
CA LEU A 89 -6.57 -13.76 26.09
C LEU A 89 -7.80 -14.26 26.87
N ILE A 90 -8.55 -15.23 26.33
CA ILE A 90 -9.79 -15.74 26.92
C ILE A 90 -9.55 -17.10 27.64
N LYS A 91 -8.34 -17.67 27.52
CA LYS A 91 -7.88 -18.83 28.28
C LYS A 91 -7.15 -18.38 29.53
#